data_AF-A0A238K108-F1
#
_entry.id   AF-A0A238K108-F1
#
_cell.length_a   1.000
_cell.length_b   1.000
_cell.length_c   1.000
_cell.angle_alpha   90.00
_cell.angle_beta   90.00
_cell.angle_gamma   90.00
#
_symmetry.space_group_name_H-M   'P 1'
#
loop_
_entity.id
_entity.type
_entity.pdbx_description
1 polymer ?
#
loop_
_entity_poly.entity_id
_entity_poly.type
_entity_poly.pdbx_seq_one_letter_code
_entity_poly.pdbx_strand_id
1 'polypeptide(L)'
;MSDLKSAILDAKYVDMIDLGDFVVRDTGLPDVDSDGNLMPQATEIAAAIFRWAADMKAAEAARTKSPAPTPVARPAAVPASQGGQHREDPMAEALDAELNRLAQEQG
;
A
#
# COMPACT_ATOMS: atom_id res chain seq x y z
N MET A 1 -12.00 -12.98 -6.34
CA MET A 1 -11.22 -12.33 -5.24
C MET A 1 -12.13 -11.73 -4.16
N SER A 2 -13.27 -11.09 -4.46
CA SER A 2 -14.19 -10.60 -3.40
C SER A 2 -14.86 -11.73 -2.61
N ASP A 3 -15.13 -12.86 -3.28
CA ASP A 3 -15.75 -14.05 -2.69
C ASP A 3 -14.93 -14.63 -1.52
N LEU A 4 -13.64 -14.87 -1.73
CA LEU A 4 -12.72 -15.34 -0.69
C LEU A 4 -12.67 -14.42 0.54
N LYS A 5 -12.60 -13.10 0.33
CA LYS A 5 -12.56 -12.12 1.43
C LYS A 5 -13.87 -12.13 2.23
N SER A 6 -15.00 -12.24 1.54
CA SER A 6 -16.31 -12.33 2.19
C SER A 6 -16.42 -13.64 2.97
N ALA A 7 -16.00 -14.76 2.38
CA ALA A 7 -15.96 -16.05 3.04
C ALA A 7 -15.09 -16.04 4.31
N ILE A 8 -13.94 -15.36 4.28
CA ILE A 8 -13.08 -15.17 5.47
C ILE A 8 -13.81 -14.39 6.56
N LEU A 9 -14.53 -13.32 6.22
CA LEU A 9 -15.24 -12.50 7.20
C LEU A 9 -16.49 -13.19 7.78
N ASP A 10 -17.08 -14.10 7.02
CA ASP A 10 -18.26 -14.87 7.42
C ASP A 10 -17.90 -16.21 8.10
N ALA A 11 -16.63 -16.63 8.03
CA ALA A 11 -16.13 -17.84 8.66
C ALA A 11 -16.21 -17.76 10.19
N LYS A 12 -16.40 -18.91 10.84
CA LYS A 12 -16.35 -18.97 12.30
C LYS A 12 -14.91 -18.77 12.76
N TYR A 13 -14.77 -18.18 13.95
CA TYR A 13 -13.46 -17.99 14.57
C TYR A 13 -12.68 -19.30 14.70
N VAL A 14 -13.36 -20.40 15.08
CA VAL A 14 -12.72 -21.73 15.19
C VAL A 14 -12.15 -22.21 13.85
N ASP A 15 -12.88 -22.06 12.76
CA ASP A 15 -12.45 -22.50 11.42
C ASP A 15 -11.20 -21.70 10.97
N MET A 16 -11.10 -20.44 11.39
CA MET A 16 -9.95 -19.59 11.08
C MET A 16 -8.73 -19.87 11.95
N ILE A 17 -8.93 -20.33 13.19
CA ILE A 17 -7.86 -20.85 14.03
C ILE A 17 -7.35 -22.18 13.46
N ASP A 18 -8.24 -23.07 13.03
CA ASP A 18 -7.85 -24.33 12.38
C ASP A 18 -7.07 -24.08 11.08
N LEU A 19 -7.46 -23.07 10.30
CA LEU A 19 -6.68 -22.62 9.15
C LEU A 19 -5.29 -22.10 9.56
N GLY A 20 -5.20 -21.32 10.64
CA GLY A 20 -3.93 -20.86 11.20
C GLY A 20 -3.04 -22.03 11.67
N ASP A 21 -3.64 -23.02 12.33
CA ASP A 21 -2.94 -24.22 12.81
C ASP A 21 -2.41 -25.06 11.65
N PHE A 22 -3.21 -25.22 10.59
CA PHE A 22 -2.77 -25.86 9.35
C PHE A 22 -1.55 -25.15 8.76
N VAL A 23 -1.54 -23.82 8.72
CA VAL A 23 -0.37 -23.07 8.23
C VAL A 23 0.85 -23.35 9.10
N VAL A 24 0.74 -23.29 10.43
CA VAL A 24 1.89 -23.52 11.31
C VAL A 24 2.40 -24.95 11.22
N ARG A 25 1.50 -25.95 11.29
CA ARG A 25 1.87 -27.35 11.48
C ARG A 25 2.03 -28.11 10.18
N ASP A 26 1.06 -27.99 9.28
CA ASP A 26 0.97 -28.85 8.09
C ASP A 26 1.74 -28.28 6.90
N THR A 27 1.92 -26.95 6.84
CA THR A 27 2.76 -26.32 5.80
C THR A 27 4.23 -26.20 6.19
N GLY A 28 4.57 -26.57 7.43
CA GLY A 28 5.94 -26.65 7.93
C GLY A 28 6.56 -25.29 8.22
N LEU A 29 5.80 -24.37 8.83
CA LEU A 29 6.35 -23.09 9.27
C LEU A 29 7.38 -23.35 10.39
N PRO A 30 8.64 -22.92 10.24
CA PRO A 30 9.63 -23.12 11.29
C PRO A 30 9.27 -22.31 12.53
N ASP A 31 9.70 -22.75 13.70
CA ASP A 31 9.45 -22.03 14.96
C ASP A 31 10.14 -20.66 15.02
N VAL A 32 11.25 -20.52 14.28
CA VAL A 32 12.06 -19.30 14.21
C VAL A 32 12.43 -18.94 12.78
N ASP A 33 12.59 -17.64 12.54
CA ASP A 33 13.11 -17.11 11.28
C ASP A 33 14.65 -17.16 11.20
N SER A 34 15.23 -16.64 10.11
CA SER A 34 16.67 -16.57 9.89
C SER A 34 17.41 -15.68 10.89
N ASP A 35 16.71 -14.76 11.54
CA ASP A 35 17.25 -13.80 12.49
C ASP A 35 17.05 -14.28 13.95
N GLY A 36 16.42 -15.44 14.15
CA GLY A 36 16.15 -16.04 15.46
C GLY A 36 14.89 -15.52 16.15
N ASN A 37 14.02 -14.79 15.45
CA ASN A 37 12.73 -14.36 15.99
C ASN A 37 11.71 -15.49 15.89
N LEU A 38 10.81 -15.58 16.87
CA LEU A 38 9.70 -16.53 16.84
C LEU A 38 8.75 -16.22 15.68
N MET A 39 8.40 -17.26 14.93
CA MET A 39 7.40 -17.15 13.87
C MET A 39 5.98 -17.01 14.46
N PRO A 40 5.07 -16.31 13.76
CA PRO A 40 3.68 -16.16 14.19
C PRO A 40 3.00 -17.51 14.41
N GLN A 41 2.22 -17.62 15.50
CA GLN A 41 1.43 -18.81 15.80
C GLN A 41 0.06 -18.73 15.12
N ALA A 42 -0.73 -19.80 15.23
CA ALA A 42 -2.00 -19.95 14.54
C ALA A 42 -2.96 -18.76 14.74
N THR A 43 -3.03 -18.25 15.98
CA THR A 43 -3.90 -17.12 16.34
C THR A 43 -3.48 -15.83 15.64
N GLU A 44 -2.18 -15.54 15.59
CA GLU A 44 -1.63 -14.35 14.96
C GLU A 44 -1.83 -14.40 13.44
N ILE A 45 -1.66 -15.57 12.83
CA ILE A 45 -1.92 -15.80 11.40
C ILE A 45 -3.40 -15.59 11.10
N ALA A 46 -4.30 -16.19 11.88
CA ALA A 46 -5.75 -16.01 11.73
C ALA A 46 -6.14 -14.53 11.85
N ALA A 47 -5.61 -13.83 12.85
CA ALA A 47 -5.86 -12.41 13.06
C ALA A 47 -5.36 -11.54 11.89
N ALA A 48 -4.17 -11.85 11.35
CA ALA A 48 -3.63 -11.15 10.19
C ALA A 48 -4.52 -11.33 8.94
N ILE A 49 -5.04 -12.54 8.72
CA ILE A 49 -5.94 -12.85 7.60
C ILE A 49 -7.28 -12.11 7.75
N PHE A 50 -7.87 -12.11 8.95
CA PHE A 50 -9.09 -11.35 9.23
C PHE A 50 -8.91 -9.85 9.01
N ARG A 51 -7.82 -9.28 9.54
CA ARG A 51 -7.52 -7.85 9.39
C ARG A 51 -7.37 -7.48 7.91
N TRP A 52 -6.63 -8.29 7.14
CA TRP A 52 -6.50 -8.09 5.70
C TRP A 52 -7.86 -8.09 4.97
N ALA A 53 -8.72 -9.07 5.26
CA ALA A 53 -10.04 -9.15 4.64
C ALA A 53 -10.93 -7.95 5.00
N ALA A 54 -10.87 -7.49 6.25
CA ALA A 54 -11.59 -6.32 6.74
C ALA A 54 -11.10 -5.01 6.09
N ASP A 55 -9.79 -4.80 6.02
CA ASP A 55 -9.18 -3.61 5.42
C ASP A 55 -9.55 -3.49 3.93
N MET A 56 -9.57 -4.61 3.22
CA MET A 56 -9.99 -4.64 1.82
C MET A 56 -11.47 -4.32 1.63
N LYS A 57 -12.35 -4.85 2.49
CA LYS A 57 -13.78 -4.53 2.47
C LYS A 57 -14.02 -3.05 2.77
N ALA A 58 -13.27 -2.48 3.72
CA ALA A 58 -13.33 -1.06 4.04
C ALA A 58 -12.88 -0.18 2.86
N ALA A 59 -11.79 -0.57 2.17
CA ALA A 59 -11.31 0.14 0.99
C ALA A 59 -12.31 0.10 -0.18
N GLU A 60 -12.96 -1.04 -0.42
CA GLU A 60 -14.02 -1.18 -1.42
C GLU A 60 -15.26 -0.32 -1.08
N ALA A 61 -15.66 -0.29 0.19
CA ALA A 61 -16.73 0.58 0.67
C ALA A 61 -16.39 2.08 0.54
N ALA A 62 -15.12 2.46 0.72
CA ALA A 62 -14.67 3.84 0.50
C ALA A 62 -14.73 4.23 -0.98
N ARG A 63 -14.33 3.33 -1.89
CA ARG A 63 -14.39 3.57 -3.34
C ARG A 63 -15.81 3.77 -3.87
N THR A 64 -16.78 3.06 -3.31
CA THR A 64 -18.20 3.20 -3.68
C THR A 64 -18.86 4.44 -3.09
N LYS A 65 -18.28 5.03 -2.04
CA LYS A 65 -18.75 6.27 -1.41
C LYS A 65 -18.12 7.54 -1.98
N SER A 66 -17.00 7.45 -2.70
CA SER A 66 -16.44 8.58 -3.42
C SER A 66 -17.27 8.87 -4.68
N PRO A 67 -17.88 10.07 -4.82
CA PRO A 67 -18.56 10.44 -6.06
C PRO A 67 -17.53 10.42 -7.20
N ALA A 68 -17.94 9.96 -8.37
CA ALA A 68 -17.16 10.13 -9.59
C ALA A 68 -16.74 11.61 -9.71
N PRO A 69 -15.48 11.92 -10.10
CA PRO A 69 -15.14 13.29 -10.40
C PRO A 69 -16.10 13.78 -11.48
N THR A 70 -16.92 14.76 -11.14
CA THR A 70 -17.78 15.45 -12.09
C THR A 70 -16.90 15.85 -13.27
N PRO A 71 -17.22 15.44 -14.52
CA PRO A 71 -16.44 15.88 -15.66
C PRO A 71 -16.64 17.39 -15.74
N VAL A 72 -15.66 18.14 -15.24
CA VAL A 72 -15.64 19.60 -15.38
C VAL A 72 -15.50 19.85 -16.88
N ALA A 73 -16.60 20.23 -17.52
CA ALA A 73 -16.59 20.69 -18.89
C ALA A 73 -15.56 21.81 -18.99
N ARG A 74 -14.49 21.54 -19.74
CA ARG A 74 -13.39 22.46 -20.03
C ARG A 74 -14.01 23.72 -20.68
N PRO A 75 -13.95 24.91 -20.06
CA PRO A 75 -14.40 26.12 -20.73
C PRO A 75 -13.51 26.37 -21.94
N ALA A 76 -14.15 26.75 -23.04
CA ALA A 76 -13.52 27.06 -24.32
C ALA A 76 -12.37 28.08 -24.18
N ALA A 77 -11.39 27.91 -25.05
CA ALA A 77 -10.16 28.67 -25.15
C ALA A 77 -10.35 30.19 -25.11
N VAL A 78 -9.50 30.87 -24.34
CA VAL A 78 -9.18 32.29 -24.48
C VAL A 78 -7.72 32.35 -24.97
N PRO A 79 -7.39 33.12 -26.03
CA PRO A 79 -6.09 33.07 -26.68
C PRO A 79 -4.99 33.76 -25.86
N ALA A 80 -3.76 33.38 -26.20
CA ALA A 80 -2.48 33.66 -25.54
C ALA A 80 -2.23 35.11 -25.06
N SER A 81 -1.78 35.22 -23.81
CA SER A 81 -0.80 36.25 -23.41
C SER A 81 0.52 35.56 -23.10
N GLN A 82 1.53 35.91 -23.88
CA GLN A 82 2.95 35.66 -23.63
C GLN A 82 3.33 36.07 -22.20
N GLY A 83 4.13 35.23 -21.55
CA GLY A 83 4.72 35.52 -20.25
C GLY A 83 5.37 34.29 -19.64
N GLY A 84 6.28 33.65 -20.38
CA GLY A 84 7.14 32.61 -19.82
C GLY A 84 8.07 33.25 -18.79
N GLN A 85 7.75 33.13 -17.52
CA GLN A 85 8.69 33.34 -16.43
C GLN A 85 8.98 31.99 -15.82
N HIS A 86 10.09 31.41 -16.28
CA HIS A 86 10.75 30.31 -15.59
C HIS A 86 11.09 30.86 -14.20
N ARG A 87 10.36 30.41 -13.18
CA ARG A 87 10.76 30.68 -11.80
C ARG A 87 11.96 29.79 -11.56
N GLU A 88 13.16 30.34 -11.73
CA GLU A 88 14.40 29.70 -11.31
C GLU A 88 14.32 29.60 -9.79
N ASP A 89 14.01 28.39 -9.29
CA ASP A 89 14.10 28.10 -7.87
C ASP A 89 15.61 27.95 -7.55
N PRO A 90 16.24 28.92 -6.86
CA PRO A 90 17.69 28.89 -6.59
C PRO A 90 18.09 27.69 -5.73
N MET A 91 17.11 27.03 -5.11
CA MET A 91 17.30 25.83 -4.31
C MET A 91 17.46 24.57 -5.15
N ALA A 92 16.89 24.53 -6.37
CA ALA A 92 17.07 23.41 -7.28
C ALA A 92 18.47 23.41 -7.90
N GLU A 93 18.98 24.59 -8.27
CA GLU A 93 20.33 24.73 -8.83
C GLU A 93 21.42 24.46 -7.78
N ALA A 94 21.19 24.84 -6.52
CA ALA A 94 22.10 24.51 -5.41
C ALA A 94 22.17 22.99 -5.16
N LEU A 95 21.04 22.28 -5.26
CA LEU A 95 20.99 20.84 -5.06
C LEU A 95 21.71 20.07 -6.18
N ASP A 96 21.53 20.50 -7.43
CA ASP A 96 22.22 19.91 -8.58
C ASP A 96 23.74 20.14 -8.52
N ALA A 97 24.18 21.32 -8.08
CA ALA A 97 25.60 21.63 -7.87
C ALA A 97 26.23 20.76 -6.77
N GLU A 98 25.50 20.52 -5.67
CA GLU A 98 25.97 19.69 -4.55
C GLU A 98 26.05 18.22 -4.94
N LEU A 99 25.07 17.72 -5.70
CA LEU A 99 25.05 16.35 -6.20
C LEU A 99 26.23 16.06 -7.16
N ASN A 100 26.55 17.03 -8.03
CA ASN A 100 27.66 16.90 -8.97
C ASN A 100 29.03 16.97 -8.25
N ARG A 101 29.13 17.71 -7.15
CA ARG A 101 30.35 17.76 -6.32
C ARG A 101 30.61 16.43 -5.62
N LEU A 102 29.58 15.84 -5.02
CA LEU A 102 29.66 14.53 -4.36
C LEU A 102 30.03 13.40 -5.34
N ALA A 103 29.54 13.48 -6.57
CA ALA A 103 29.88 12.52 -7.63
C ALA A 103 31.35 12.58 -8.06
N GLN A 104 31.98 13.77 -7.98
CA GLN A 104 33.40 13.95 -8.31
C GLN A 104 34.35 13.58 -7.16
N GLU A 105 33.88 13.57 -5.91
CA GLU A 105 34.67 13.19 -4.73
C GLU A 105 34.72 11.67 -4.48
N GLN A 106 33.87 10.88 -5.16
CA GLN A 106 33.82 9.41 -5.06
C GLN A 106 34.42 8.66 -6.27
N GLY A 107 35.12 9.36 -7.17
CA GLY A 107 35.93 8.80 -8.25
C GLY A 107 37.42 8.95 -7.99
#